data_AF-A0A239MQM7-F1
#
_entry.id   AF-A0A239MQM7-F1
#
_cell.length_a   1.000
_cell.length_b   1.000
_cell.length_c   1.000
_cell.angle_alpha   90.00
_cell.angle_beta   90.00
_cell.angle_gamma   90.00
#
_symmetry.space_group_name_H-M   'P 1'
#
loop_
_entity.id
_entity.type
_entity.pdbx_description
1 polymer ?
#
loop_
_entity_poly.entity_id
_entity_poly.type
_entity_poly.pdbx_seq_one_letter_code
_entity_poly.pdbx_strand_id
1 'polypeptide(L)'
;MSEWDSSYLASDQDATDGFGSNDDPAGFAGEPAGFGVPHSIVELDVDGGSRIITDSDGDGYADLVALDGDHDGVIETAYSDSDGDGRLDTTMRDYDEDGVADQLLQDVNGDGHADVVASDINNDGRVDAVSFDLNFDGRTDAWMRDTNYDGIPDLATMTANPYATN
;
A
#
# COMPACT_ATOMS: atom_id res chain seq x y z
N MET A 1 30.00 2.39 57.57
CA MET A 1 29.58 2.88 56.24
C MET A 1 28.17 2.33 56.05
N SER A 2 27.09 2.76 56.72
CA SER A 2 26.52 4.11 56.90
C SER A 2 26.28 4.77 55.52
N GLU A 3 25.09 5.15 55.06
CA GLU A 3 23.80 5.62 55.67
C GLU A 3 22.65 5.43 54.62
N TRP A 4 21.42 4.98 54.99
CA TRP A 4 20.13 5.72 55.19
C TRP A 4 19.57 6.42 53.91
N ASP A 5 18.27 6.51 53.53
CA ASP A 5 16.95 6.27 54.15
C ASP A 5 15.81 6.26 53.08
N SER A 6 14.68 5.63 53.43
CA SER A 6 13.24 5.87 53.12
C SER A 6 12.65 6.32 51.76
N SER A 7 11.56 5.60 51.46
CA SER A 7 10.21 6.05 51.01
C SER A 7 9.99 6.49 49.55
N TYR A 8 9.09 5.78 48.84
CA TYR A 8 7.69 6.17 48.64
C TYR A 8 6.95 5.11 47.78
N LEU A 9 5.91 4.50 48.37
CA LEU A 9 4.56 4.16 47.85
C LEU A 9 4.38 3.76 46.35
N ALA A 10 3.60 2.77 45.93
CA ALA A 10 2.73 1.78 46.59
C ALA A 10 2.15 0.81 45.52
N SER A 11 1.78 -0.39 46.00
CA SER A 11 0.64 -1.27 45.61
C SER A 11 0.52 -1.74 44.16
N ASP A 12 0.91 -2.99 43.87
CA ASP A 12 0.11 -4.23 43.97
C ASP A 12 -0.59 -4.50 42.63
N GLN A 13 -0.09 -5.46 41.84
CA GLN A 13 -0.58 -6.85 41.81
C GLN A 13 -2.10 -6.94 41.72
N ASP A 14 -2.61 -7.29 40.54
CA ASP A 14 -3.74 -8.21 40.50
C ASP A 14 -3.55 -9.24 39.39
N ALA A 15 -3.41 -10.49 39.85
CA ALA A 15 -3.47 -11.69 39.05
C ALA A 15 -4.89 -12.24 39.22
N THR A 16 -5.64 -12.39 38.14
CA THR A 16 -6.88 -13.18 38.18
C THR A 16 -7.02 -14.03 36.92
N ASP A 17 -6.43 -15.21 36.99
CA ASP A 17 -6.94 -16.43 36.37
C ASP A 17 -8.20 -16.88 37.11
N GLY A 18 -9.37 -16.66 36.50
CA GLY A 18 -10.65 -17.02 37.12
C GLY A 18 -11.75 -17.24 36.09
N PHE A 19 -12.04 -18.52 35.80
CA PHE A 19 -13.29 -18.92 35.17
C PHE A 19 -14.48 -18.56 36.09
N GLY A 20 -15.39 -17.70 35.63
CA GLY A 20 -16.55 -17.28 36.41
C GLY A 20 -17.56 -16.45 35.60
N SER A 21 -18.50 -17.17 35.00
CA SER A 21 -19.82 -16.78 34.46
C SER A 21 -20.34 -15.35 34.65
N ASN A 22 -20.73 -14.77 33.51
CA ASN A 22 -21.96 -14.01 33.24
C ASN A 22 -22.32 -12.88 34.21
N ASP A 23 -21.97 -11.66 33.86
CA ASP A 23 -22.89 -10.51 33.84
C ASP A 23 -22.17 -9.31 33.18
N ASP A 24 -22.27 -9.20 31.86
CA ASP A 24 -22.41 -7.87 31.26
C ASP A 24 -23.31 -7.93 30.01
N PRO A 25 -24.63 -7.75 30.18
CA PRO A 25 -25.58 -7.59 29.09
C PRO A 25 -25.72 -6.09 28.79
N ALA A 26 -24.75 -5.47 28.13
CA ALA A 26 -24.92 -4.13 27.58
C ALA A 26 -23.87 -3.81 26.50
N GLY A 27 -24.37 -3.54 25.29
CA GLY A 27 -23.74 -2.55 24.41
C GLY A 27 -22.83 -3.11 23.32
N PHE A 28 -23.43 -3.31 22.15
CA PHE A 28 -22.78 -2.91 20.90
C PHE A 28 -22.54 -1.39 20.94
N ALA A 29 -21.56 -0.95 21.71
CA ALA A 29 -21.20 0.45 21.91
C ALA A 29 -19.76 0.64 21.46
N GLY A 30 -19.60 0.94 20.16
CA GLY A 30 -18.48 1.70 19.60
C GLY A 30 -17.08 1.32 20.07
N GLU A 31 -16.57 0.18 19.60
CA GLU A 31 -15.12 -0.02 19.50
C GLU A 31 -14.60 1.05 18.51
N PRO A 32 -13.67 1.95 18.89
CA PRO A 32 -12.99 2.78 17.90
C PRO A 32 -12.18 1.87 16.97
N ALA A 33 -12.23 2.16 15.67
CA ALA A 33 -11.40 1.52 14.65
C ALA A 33 -9.91 1.55 15.04
N GLY A 34 -9.20 0.48 14.72
CA GLY A 34 -7.75 0.37 14.93
C GLY A 34 -7.40 -0.81 15.82
N PHE A 35 -7.02 -1.93 15.20
CA PHE A 35 -6.25 -2.97 15.90
C PHE A 35 -4.85 -2.41 16.11
N GLY A 36 -4.72 -1.52 17.10
CA GLY A 36 -3.55 -0.70 17.32
C GLY A 36 -2.27 -1.52 17.51
N VAL A 37 -1.54 -1.68 16.41
CA VAL A 37 -0.09 -1.68 16.20
C VAL A 37 0.14 -2.07 14.73
N PRO A 38 1.23 -1.60 14.09
CA PRO A 38 1.62 -2.07 12.76
C PRO A 38 1.80 -3.60 12.75
N HIS A 39 1.30 -4.27 11.73
CA HIS A 39 1.41 -5.71 11.57
C HIS A 39 1.42 -6.14 10.10
N SER A 40 2.00 -7.31 9.84
CA SER A 40 1.97 -7.95 8.52
C SER A 40 1.42 -9.36 8.62
N ILE A 41 0.60 -9.74 7.64
CA ILE A 41 0.16 -11.11 7.39
C ILE A 41 0.96 -11.61 6.19
N VAL A 42 1.56 -12.79 6.33
CA VAL A 42 2.24 -13.49 5.24
C VAL A 42 1.50 -14.79 4.99
N GLU A 43 0.92 -14.91 3.80
CA GLU A 43 0.33 -16.14 3.29
C GLU A 43 1.37 -16.84 2.40
N LEU A 44 1.55 -18.14 2.64
CA LEU A 44 2.44 -19.00 1.85
C LEU A 44 1.61 -20.18 1.35
N ASP A 45 1.51 -20.30 0.03
CA ASP A 45 0.75 -21.35 -0.63
C ASP A 45 1.63 -22.59 -0.87
N VAL A 46 0.96 -23.75 -0.97
CA VAL A 46 1.65 -25.04 -1.11
C VAL A 46 2.33 -25.19 -2.48
N ASP A 47 1.86 -24.44 -3.48
CA ASP A 47 2.41 -24.40 -4.83
C ASP A 47 3.58 -23.42 -5.00
N GLY A 48 3.97 -22.71 -3.93
CA GLY A 48 5.09 -21.78 -3.93
C GLY A 48 4.67 -20.31 -3.82
N GLY A 49 3.40 -20.00 -4.10
CA GLY A 49 2.89 -18.64 -4.11
C GLY A 49 2.98 -17.98 -2.74
N SER A 50 3.12 -16.66 -2.75
CA SER A 50 3.17 -15.87 -1.54
C SER A 50 2.40 -14.57 -1.67
N ARG A 51 1.79 -14.16 -0.56
CA ARG A 51 1.14 -12.86 -0.43
C ARG A 51 1.52 -12.23 0.89
N ILE A 52 1.87 -10.96 0.83
CA ILE A 52 2.20 -10.17 2.01
C ILE A 52 1.21 -9.02 2.09
N ILE A 53 0.52 -8.89 3.23
CA ILE A 53 -0.39 -7.77 3.51
C ILE A 53 0.18 -7.06 4.73
N THR A 54 0.40 -5.75 4.64
CA THR A 54 0.94 -4.95 5.75
C THR A 54 0.02 -3.80 6.07
N ASP A 55 -0.35 -3.71 7.34
CA ASP A 55 -0.92 -2.54 8.01
C ASP A 55 0.25 -1.88 8.77
N SER A 56 0.75 -0.76 8.27
CA SER A 56 1.94 -0.07 8.78
C SER A 56 1.60 0.98 9.83
N ASP A 57 0.36 1.46 9.90
CA ASP A 57 -0.07 2.52 10.82
C ASP A 57 -1.03 2.03 11.94
N GLY A 58 -1.53 0.81 11.82
CA GLY A 58 -2.37 0.12 12.80
C GLY A 58 -3.84 0.53 12.73
N ASP A 59 -4.30 1.13 11.63
CA ASP A 59 -5.68 1.58 11.46
C ASP A 59 -6.66 0.43 11.11
N GLY A 60 -6.11 -0.76 10.79
CA GLY A 60 -6.84 -1.96 10.42
C GLY A 60 -7.15 -2.10 8.93
N TYR A 61 -6.64 -1.20 8.09
CA TYR A 61 -6.61 -1.32 6.63
C TYR A 61 -5.21 -1.69 6.14
N ALA A 62 -5.13 -2.15 4.89
CA ALA A 62 -3.87 -2.58 4.30
C ALA A 62 -3.20 -1.40 3.60
N ASP A 63 -1.99 -1.06 4.05
CA ASP A 63 -1.14 -0.05 3.40
C ASP A 63 -0.37 -0.62 2.21
N LEU A 64 -0.02 -1.91 2.27
CA LEU A 64 0.75 -2.60 1.25
C LEU A 64 0.25 -4.02 1.05
N VAL A 65 0.07 -4.43 -0.21
CA VAL A 65 -0.19 -5.81 -0.61
C VAL A 65 0.80 -6.23 -1.69
N ALA A 66 1.62 -7.24 -1.44
CA ALA A 66 2.56 -7.81 -2.40
C ALA A 66 2.15 -9.24 -2.79
N LEU A 67 2.34 -9.59 -4.06
CA LEU A 67 1.94 -10.85 -4.66
C LEU A 67 3.09 -11.45 -5.48
N ASP A 68 3.35 -12.73 -5.19
CA ASP A 68 4.05 -13.66 -6.06
C ASP A 68 2.99 -14.40 -6.90
N GLY A 69 2.89 -14.05 -8.18
CA GLY A 69 1.86 -14.49 -9.09
C GLY A 69 2.23 -15.72 -9.93
N ASP A 70 3.52 -16.03 -10.07
CA ASP A 70 4.00 -17.19 -10.82
C ASP A 70 4.57 -18.32 -9.93
N HIS A 71 4.67 -18.03 -8.62
CA HIS A 71 4.98 -18.93 -7.51
C HIS A 71 6.45 -19.37 -7.48
N ASP A 72 7.36 -18.53 -7.96
CA ASP A 72 8.79 -18.79 -7.97
C ASP A 72 9.54 -18.26 -6.72
N GLY A 73 8.85 -17.46 -5.90
CA GLY A 73 9.34 -16.87 -4.67
C GLY A 73 9.82 -15.42 -4.79
N VAL A 74 9.70 -14.80 -5.96
CA VAL A 74 9.84 -13.36 -6.17
C VAL A 74 8.47 -12.67 -6.07
N ILE A 75 8.44 -11.35 -5.98
CA ILE A 75 7.20 -10.56 -5.95
C ILE A 75 7.15 -9.78 -7.26
N GLU A 76 6.12 -10.00 -8.07
CA GLU A 76 5.97 -9.33 -9.37
C GLU A 76 4.97 -8.18 -9.29
N THR A 77 4.08 -8.16 -8.29
CA THR A 77 3.07 -7.10 -8.16
C THR A 77 2.94 -6.64 -6.72
N ALA A 78 2.97 -5.33 -6.53
CA ALA A 78 2.69 -4.67 -5.26
C ALA A 78 1.60 -3.61 -5.43
N TYR A 79 0.76 -3.48 -4.41
CA TYR A 79 -0.26 -2.46 -4.29
C TYR A 79 0.00 -1.66 -3.02
N SER A 80 -0.20 -0.35 -3.05
CA SER A 80 -0.05 0.53 -1.89
C SER A 80 -1.23 1.47 -1.76
N ASP A 81 -1.63 1.76 -0.53
CA ASP A 81 -2.43 2.93 -0.17
C ASP A 81 -1.43 4.08 0.08
N SER A 82 -1.47 5.11 -0.76
CA SER A 82 -0.49 6.21 -0.70
C SER A 82 -1.01 7.42 0.06
N ASP A 83 -2.34 7.55 0.22
CA ASP A 83 -2.99 8.67 0.89
C ASP A 83 -3.60 8.32 2.27
N GLY A 84 -3.65 7.02 2.60
CA GLY A 84 -4.09 6.49 3.89
C GLY A 84 -5.61 6.53 4.06
N ASP A 85 -6.39 6.43 2.97
CA ASP A 85 -7.85 6.40 3.02
C ASP A 85 -8.44 4.98 3.25
N GLY A 86 -7.58 3.96 3.30
CA GLY A 86 -7.89 2.55 3.44
C GLY A 86 -8.13 1.84 2.12
N ARG A 87 -7.82 2.47 0.97
CA ARG A 87 -7.91 1.90 -0.37
C ARG A 87 -6.56 1.93 -1.05
N LEU A 88 -6.23 0.81 -1.68
CA LEU A 88 -5.03 0.71 -2.51
C LEU A 88 -5.20 1.55 -3.78
N ASP A 89 -4.38 2.57 -3.93
CA ASP A 89 -4.43 3.55 -5.03
C ASP A 89 -3.27 3.39 -6.02
N THR A 90 -2.18 2.74 -5.60
CA THR A 90 -0.94 2.62 -6.37
C THR A 90 -0.67 1.15 -6.66
N THR A 91 -0.36 0.82 -7.91
CA THR A 91 0.06 -0.52 -8.33
C THR A 91 1.45 -0.43 -8.94
N MET A 92 2.36 -1.29 -8.49
CA MET A 92 3.70 -1.48 -9.05
C MET A 92 3.80 -2.90 -9.61
N ARG A 93 4.42 -3.05 -10.77
CA ARG A 93 4.69 -4.34 -11.39
C ARG A 93 6.14 -4.42 -11.82
N ASP A 94 6.76 -5.53 -11.49
CA ASP A 94 8.11 -5.92 -11.87
C ASP A 94 7.97 -7.23 -12.67
N TYR A 95 8.12 -7.15 -13.99
CA TYR A 95 7.90 -8.30 -14.88
C TYR A 95 9.18 -9.09 -15.16
N ASP A 96 10.36 -8.51 -14.91
CA ASP A 96 11.64 -9.19 -15.10
C ASP A 96 12.33 -9.60 -13.80
N GLU A 97 11.67 -9.32 -12.66
CA GLU A 97 12.02 -9.77 -11.31
C GLU A 97 13.39 -9.27 -10.85
N ASP A 98 13.80 -8.10 -11.33
CA ASP A 98 15.09 -7.48 -10.97
C ASP A 98 15.03 -6.64 -9.68
N GLY A 99 13.82 -6.44 -9.14
CA GLY A 99 13.53 -5.65 -7.95
C GLY A 99 13.21 -4.18 -8.24
N VAL A 100 13.12 -3.78 -9.50
CA VAL A 100 12.71 -2.46 -9.97
C VAL A 100 11.38 -2.58 -10.72
N ALA A 101 10.44 -1.69 -10.43
CA ALA A 101 9.15 -1.73 -11.09
C ALA A 101 9.24 -1.29 -12.56
N ASP A 102 8.90 -2.18 -13.48
CA ASP A 102 8.69 -1.90 -14.90
C ASP A 102 7.46 -1.03 -15.16
N GLN A 103 6.45 -1.10 -14.29
CA GLN A 103 5.21 -0.36 -14.47
C GLN A 103 4.67 0.15 -13.13
N LEU A 104 4.27 1.42 -13.11
CA LEU A 104 3.56 2.04 -12.00
C LEU A 104 2.21 2.58 -12.50
N LEU A 105 1.15 2.28 -11.79
CA LEU A 105 -0.20 2.81 -12.01
C LEU A 105 -0.66 3.51 -10.74
N GLN A 106 -1.34 4.65 -10.87
CA GLN A 106 -1.91 5.38 -9.74
C GLN A 106 -3.33 5.84 -10.07
N ASP A 107 -4.28 5.48 -9.22
CA ASP A 107 -5.65 6.01 -9.18
C ASP A 107 -5.66 7.21 -8.23
N VAL A 108 -5.75 8.42 -8.78
CA VAL A 108 -5.62 9.66 -8.01
C VAL A 108 -6.97 10.12 -7.46
N ASN A 109 -8.08 9.72 -8.08
CA ASN A 109 -9.42 10.17 -7.70
C ASN A 109 -10.22 9.11 -6.92
N GLY A 110 -9.71 7.88 -6.80
CA GLY A 110 -10.32 6.76 -6.09
C GLY A 110 -11.51 6.13 -6.80
N ASP A 111 -11.60 6.24 -8.14
CA ASP A 111 -12.71 5.69 -8.93
C ASP A 111 -12.49 4.23 -9.39
N GLY A 112 -11.31 3.68 -9.13
CA GLY A 112 -10.88 2.33 -9.50
C GLY A 112 -10.19 2.25 -10.86
N HIS A 113 -9.96 3.38 -11.54
CA HIS A 113 -9.20 3.47 -12.78
C HIS A 113 -7.87 4.20 -12.57
N ALA A 114 -6.84 3.78 -13.30
CA ALA A 114 -5.54 4.41 -13.21
C ALA A 114 -5.54 5.75 -13.96
N ASP A 115 -5.21 6.82 -13.25
CA ASP A 115 -5.08 8.18 -13.77
C ASP A 115 -3.67 8.47 -14.25
N VAL A 116 -2.68 7.85 -13.61
CA VAL A 116 -1.27 7.93 -14.02
C VAL A 116 -0.79 6.53 -14.32
N VAL A 117 -0.11 6.37 -15.46
CA VAL A 117 0.63 5.13 -15.77
C VAL A 117 2.03 5.52 -16.20
N ALA A 118 3.04 5.04 -15.50
CA ALA A 118 4.44 5.13 -15.86
C ALA A 118 4.97 3.75 -16.26
N SER A 119 5.90 3.70 -17.20
CA SER A 119 6.52 2.45 -17.65
C SER A 119 8.00 2.65 -17.95
N ASP A 120 8.81 1.73 -17.46
CA ASP A 120 10.16 1.42 -17.94
C ASP A 120 10.01 0.33 -19.01
N ILE A 121 10.50 0.57 -20.22
CA ILE A 121 10.31 -0.30 -21.38
C ILE A 121 11.59 -1.09 -21.68
N ASN A 122 12.74 -0.56 -21.26
CA ASN A 122 14.04 -1.15 -21.53
C ASN A 122 14.69 -1.80 -20.30
N ASN A 123 14.04 -1.67 -19.14
CA ASN A 123 14.39 -2.25 -17.86
C ASN A 123 15.76 -1.73 -17.39
N ASP A 124 15.98 -0.42 -17.53
CA ASP A 124 17.19 0.26 -17.07
C ASP A 124 17.01 0.99 -15.71
N GLY A 125 15.81 0.87 -15.14
CA GLY A 125 15.37 1.48 -13.90
C GLY A 125 14.94 2.94 -14.05
N ARG A 126 14.69 3.41 -15.28
CA ARG A 126 14.19 4.75 -15.57
C ARG A 126 12.86 4.67 -16.29
N VAL A 127 12.04 5.68 -16.04
CA VAL A 127 10.74 5.79 -16.69
C VAL A 127 10.91 6.25 -18.13
N ASP A 128 10.44 5.43 -19.05
CA ASP A 128 10.49 5.67 -20.50
C ASP A 128 9.21 6.27 -21.05
N ALA A 129 8.06 5.99 -20.42
CA ALA A 129 6.77 6.52 -20.85
C ALA A 129 5.90 6.85 -19.65
N VAL A 130 5.15 7.95 -19.75
CA VAL A 130 4.11 8.30 -18.76
C VAL A 130 2.86 8.74 -19.49
N SER A 131 1.69 8.28 -19.06
CA SER A 131 0.39 8.77 -19.50
C SER A 131 -0.43 9.29 -18.31
N PHE A 132 -1.26 10.30 -18.58
CA PHE A 132 -2.14 10.94 -17.62
C PHE A 132 -3.56 11.02 -18.18
N ASP A 133 -4.53 10.63 -17.36
CA ASP A 133 -5.93 11.03 -17.47
C ASP A 133 -6.15 12.19 -16.49
N LEU A 134 -6.39 13.40 -17.01
CA LEU A 134 -6.46 14.61 -16.19
C LEU A 134 -7.91 15.01 -15.90
N ASN A 135 -8.86 14.45 -16.65
CA ASN A 135 -10.28 14.74 -16.53
C ASN A 135 -11.07 13.56 -15.94
N PHE A 136 -10.41 12.42 -15.71
CA PHE A 136 -10.95 11.22 -15.11
C PHE A 136 -12.07 10.57 -15.95
N ASP A 137 -11.90 10.58 -17.29
CA ASP A 137 -12.85 9.96 -18.22
C ASP A 137 -12.48 8.52 -18.64
N GLY A 138 -11.41 7.98 -18.04
CA GLY A 138 -10.81 6.68 -18.33
C GLY A 138 -9.96 6.68 -19.60
N ARG A 139 -9.55 7.84 -20.11
CA ARG A 139 -8.74 7.97 -21.33
C ARG A 139 -7.57 8.91 -21.11
N THR A 140 -6.46 8.57 -21.75
CA THR A 140 -5.26 9.40 -21.72
C THR A 140 -5.47 10.76 -22.40
N ASP A 141 -5.26 11.83 -21.64
CA ASP A 141 -5.24 13.23 -22.08
C ASP A 141 -3.83 13.69 -22.47
N ALA A 142 -2.84 13.25 -21.71
CA ALA A 142 -1.45 13.67 -21.88
C ALA A 142 -0.52 12.47 -21.78
N TRP A 143 0.57 12.51 -22.52
CA TRP A 143 1.61 11.50 -22.40
C TRP A 143 2.98 12.05 -22.75
N MET A 144 4.00 11.40 -22.22
CA MET A 144 5.40 11.67 -22.45
C MET A 144 6.11 10.36 -22.80
N ARG A 145 7.14 10.43 -23.63
CA ARG A 145 7.97 9.28 -24.00
C ARG A 145 9.42 9.67 -24.24
N ASP A 146 10.32 9.03 -23.54
CA ASP A 146 11.73 8.94 -23.89
C ASP A 146 11.91 7.80 -24.91
N THR A 147 12.50 8.11 -26.06
CA THR A 147 12.70 7.12 -27.13
C THR A 147 14.13 6.67 -27.28
N ASN A 148 15.04 7.40 -26.64
CA ASN A 148 16.47 7.17 -26.72
C ASN A 148 17.06 6.68 -25.38
N TYR A 149 16.25 6.70 -24.32
CA TYR A 149 16.54 6.18 -22.98
C TYR A 149 17.68 6.94 -22.27
N ASP A 150 17.68 8.27 -22.39
CA ASP A 150 18.61 9.14 -21.66
C ASP A 150 18.02 9.73 -20.37
N GLY A 151 16.77 9.38 -20.06
CA GLY A 151 15.99 9.87 -18.92
C GLY A 151 15.35 11.23 -19.15
N ILE A 152 15.38 11.76 -20.38
CA ILE A 152 14.72 13.00 -20.78
C ILE A 152 13.68 12.67 -21.86
N PRO A 153 12.40 13.03 -21.66
CA PRO A 153 11.38 12.78 -22.68
C PRO A 153 11.67 13.46 -24.02
N ASP A 154 11.63 12.67 -25.10
CA ASP A 154 11.78 13.13 -26.48
C ASP A 154 10.44 13.60 -27.09
N LEU A 155 9.34 12.94 -26.69
CA LEU A 155 7.98 13.24 -27.13
C LEU A 155 7.11 13.58 -25.94
N ALA A 156 6.24 14.57 -26.13
CA ALA A 156 5.19 14.90 -25.19
C ALA A 156 3.96 15.43 -25.93
N THR A 157 2.77 15.05 -25.48
CA THR A 157 1.52 15.71 -25.86
C THR A 157 0.74 16.12 -24.63
N MET A 158 0.06 17.25 -24.75
CA MET A 158 -0.94 17.72 -23.80
C MET A 158 -2.14 18.13 -24.63
N THR A 159 -3.00 17.18 -24.98
CA THR A 159 -4.25 17.47 -25.66
C THR A 159 -5.36 17.03 -24.74
N ALA A 160 -5.97 17.96 -24.01
CA ALA A 160 -7.23 17.68 -23.32
C ALA A 160 -8.15 16.94 -24.31
N ASN A 161 -8.56 15.72 -23.97
CA ASN A 161 -9.39 14.89 -24.83
C ASN A 161 -10.56 15.74 -25.34
N PRO A 162 -10.74 15.93 -26.67
CA PRO A 162 -11.81 16.79 -27.19
C PRO A 162 -13.22 16.25 -26.88
N TYR A 163 -13.31 15.04 -26.34
CA TYR A 163 -14.54 14.45 -25.81
C TYR A 163 -14.75 14.67 -24.30
N ALA A 164 -13.87 15.45 -23.64
CA ALA A 164 -14.09 15.93 -22.29
C ALA A 164 -15.41 16.71 -22.23
N THR A 165 -16.45 16.09 -21.69
CA THR A 165 -17.67 16.79 -21.34
C THR A 165 -17.51 17.38 -19.94
N ASN A 166 -17.59 18.71 -19.84
CA ASN A 166 -17.69 19.45 -18.58
C ASN A 166 -18.79 18.94 -17.66
#